data_AF-A0A1A8C5Y1-F1
#
_entry.id   AF-A0A1A8C5Y1-F1
#
_cell.length_a   1.000
_cell.length_b   1.000
_cell.length_c   1.000
_cell.angle_alpha   90.00
_cell.angle_beta   90.00
_cell.angle_gamma   90.00
#
_symmetry.space_group_name_H-M   'P 1'
#
loop_
_entity.id
_entity.type
_entity.pdbx_description
1 polymer ?
#
loop_
_entity_poly.entity_id
_entity_poly.type
_entity_poly.pdbx_seq_one_letter_code
_entity_poly.pdbx_strand_id
1 'polypeptide(L)'
;EEEEEEKVLLLSILSSCSRVDPLPTLSSNGVHLMGQRLSHHSLDIRREACAVLLELSVPEDGKRQVCDQQLLPVLVSLLQDEDVELQTNAAGVIMNVVILTSGKHLILELKVLPILLELLSQEEEERRGRKALILYCLQTLASLAEAPSGRRVLLEQLPLLERRSRDQDQDIQRVAQTTIRVVTWTP
;
A
#
# COMPACT_ATOMS: atom_id res chain seq x y z
N GLU A 1 6.27 -3.97 28.47
CA GLU A 1 4.82 -3.70 28.51
C GLU A 1 4.56 -2.21 28.65
N GLU A 2 4.75 -1.59 29.82
CA GLU A 2 4.49 -0.13 30.00
C GLU A 2 5.27 0.77 29.01
N GLU A 3 6.57 0.54 28.81
CA GLU A 3 7.37 1.30 27.83
C GLU A 3 6.96 1.04 26.35
N GLU A 4 6.34 -0.10 26.06
CA GLU A 4 5.85 -0.40 24.70
C GLU A 4 4.50 0.27 24.44
N GLU A 5 3.61 0.28 25.44
CA GLU A 5 2.33 0.99 25.40
C GLU A 5 2.55 2.50 25.19
N GLU A 6 3.52 3.08 25.90
CA GLU A 6 3.92 4.48 25.68
C GLU A 6 4.40 4.73 24.24
N LYS A 7 5.22 3.84 23.68
CA LYS A 7 5.70 3.96 22.29
C LYS A 7 4.56 3.86 21.28
N VAL A 8 3.65 2.92 21.47
CA VAL A 8 2.46 2.75 20.61
C VAL A 8 1.62 4.03 20.65
N LEU A 9 1.35 4.58 21.83
CA LEU A 9 0.60 5.82 21.98
C LEU A 9 1.30 7.00 21.28
N LEU A 10 2.61 7.14 21.44
CA LEU A 10 3.38 8.19 20.77
C LEU A 10 3.32 8.08 19.25
N LEU A 11 3.44 6.86 18.70
CA LEU A 11 3.33 6.63 17.26
C LEU A 11 1.92 6.92 16.74
N SER A 12 0.89 6.55 17.50
CA SER A 12 -0.51 6.83 17.15
C SER A 12 -0.82 8.33 17.11
N ILE A 13 -0.28 9.09 18.08
CA ILE A 13 -0.34 10.56 18.09
C ILE A 13 0.42 11.13 16.89
N LEU A 14 1.63 10.63 16.62
CA LEU A 14 2.44 11.07 15.48
C LEU A 14 1.73 10.82 14.14
N SER A 15 1.03 9.69 14.01
CA SER A 15 0.22 9.35 12.84
C SER A 15 -0.90 10.38 12.65
N SER A 16 -1.64 10.65 13.73
CA SER A 16 -2.71 11.66 13.75
C SER A 16 -2.20 13.06 13.39
N CYS A 17 -1.04 13.47 13.90
CA CYS A 17 -0.41 14.74 13.54
C CYS A 17 0.05 14.76 12.08
N SER A 18 0.67 13.68 11.60
CA SER A 18 1.21 13.58 10.23
C SER A 18 0.10 13.56 9.18
N ARG A 19 -1.10 13.08 9.52
CA ARG A 19 -2.30 13.20 8.68
C ARG A 19 -2.70 14.67 8.45
N VAL A 20 -2.49 15.53 9.45
CA VAL A 20 -2.82 16.96 9.36
C VAL A 20 -1.69 17.74 8.66
N ASP A 21 -0.45 17.48 9.07
CA ASP A 21 0.75 18.08 8.47
C ASP A 21 1.93 17.09 8.56
N PRO A 22 2.33 16.44 7.46
CA PRO A 22 3.45 15.50 7.46
C PRO A 22 4.82 16.18 7.42
N LEU A 23 4.91 17.49 7.11
CA LEU A 23 6.17 18.17 6.84
C LEU A 23 7.15 18.18 8.02
N PRO A 24 6.72 18.41 9.29
CA PRO A 24 7.63 18.39 10.43
C PRO A 24 8.26 17.01 10.63
N THR A 25 7.46 15.95 10.46
CA THR A 25 7.90 14.56 10.60
C THR A 25 8.86 14.18 9.46
N LEU A 26 8.56 14.56 8.21
CA LEU A 26 9.45 14.36 7.07
C LEU A 26 10.80 15.07 7.24
N SER A 27 10.77 16.32 7.73
CA SER A 27 11.97 17.12 7.98
C SER A 27 12.85 16.56 9.11
N SER A 28 12.29 15.68 9.94
CA SER A 28 12.95 15.11 11.13
C SER A 28 13.37 13.65 10.91
N ASN A 29 13.66 13.24 9.67
CA ASN A 29 13.99 11.85 9.30
C ASN A 29 12.89 10.83 9.65
N GLY A 30 11.62 11.26 9.68
CA GLY A 30 10.50 10.41 10.08
C GLY A 30 10.37 9.13 9.25
N VAL A 31 10.57 9.21 7.93
CA VAL A 31 10.53 8.04 7.04
C VAL A 31 11.55 6.98 7.45
N HIS A 32 12.78 7.40 7.76
CA HIS A 32 13.86 6.49 8.12
C HIS A 32 13.58 5.83 9.47
N LEU A 33 13.15 6.63 10.44
CA LEU A 33 12.81 6.16 11.77
C LEU A 33 11.66 5.16 11.72
N MET A 34 10.60 5.42 10.95
CA MET A 34 9.49 4.48 10.79
C MET A 34 9.94 3.20 10.09
N GLY A 35 10.77 3.31 9.06
CA GLY A 35 11.35 2.17 8.36
C GLY A 35 12.09 1.19 9.29
N GLN A 36 12.88 1.71 10.25
CA GLN A 36 13.54 0.88 11.26
C GLN A 36 12.55 0.14 12.18
N ARG A 37 11.38 0.74 12.44
CA ARG A 37 10.35 0.15 13.32
C ARG A 37 9.50 -0.92 12.64
N LEU A 38 9.54 -1.02 11.31
CA LEU A 38 8.83 -2.08 10.56
C LEU A 38 9.35 -3.50 10.86
N SER A 39 10.58 -3.62 11.39
CA SER A 39 11.17 -4.92 11.80
C SER A 39 11.14 -5.14 13.32
N HIS A 40 10.36 -4.35 14.05
CA HIS A 40 10.25 -4.48 15.50
C HIS A 40 9.49 -5.76 15.90
N HIS A 41 9.81 -6.37 17.05
CA HIS A 41 9.16 -7.62 17.51
C HIS A 41 7.70 -7.43 17.90
N SER A 42 7.35 -6.24 18.42
CA SER A 42 5.95 -5.89 18.74
C SER A 42 5.17 -5.53 17.48
N LEU A 43 4.08 -6.28 17.23
CA LEU A 43 3.16 -6.05 16.13
C LEU A 43 2.53 -4.65 16.18
N ASP A 44 2.15 -4.18 17.36
CA ASP A 44 1.50 -2.87 17.52
C ASP A 44 2.44 -1.73 17.14
N ILE A 45 3.73 -1.85 17.47
CA ILE A 45 4.75 -0.88 17.02
C ILE A 45 4.91 -0.94 15.49
N ARG A 46 4.89 -2.12 14.87
CA ARG A 46 4.96 -2.24 13.40
C ARG A 46 3.74 -1.60 12.73
N ARG A 47 2.54 -1.86 13.25
CA ARG A 47 1.27 -1.29 12.75
C ARG A 47 1.30 0.23 12.79
N GLU A 48 1.60 0.80 13.95
CA GLU A 48 1.62 2.25 14.14
C GLU A 48 2.73 2.92 13.32
N ALA A 49 3.92 2.32 13.27
CA ALA A 49 5.00 2.84 12.42
C ALA A 49 4.61 2.84 10.93
N CYS A 50 3.96 1.77 10.45
CA CYS A 50 3.49 1.70 9.08
C CYS A 50 2.33 2.67 8.82
N ALA A 51 1.47 2.92 9.81
CA ALA A 51 0.41 3.92 9.73
C ALA A 51 0.99 5.35 9.62
N VAL A 52 2.01 5.70 10.43
CA VAL A 52 2.73 6.97 10.26
C VAL A 52 3.33 7.05 8.86
N LEU A 53 4.01 5.99 8.40
CA LEU A 53 4.63 5.94 7.07
C LEU A 53 3.62 6.14 5.93
N LEU A 54 2.39 5.64 6.09
CA LEU A 54 1.28 5.87 5.17
C LEU A 54 0.99 7.37 5.03
N GLU A 55 0.83 8.09 6.15
CA GLU A 55 0.58 9.53 6.14
C GLU A 55 1.77 10.30 5.54
N LEU A 56 3.00 9.91 5.87
CA LEU A 56 4.22 10.50 5.30
C LEU A 56 4.35 10.26 3.80
N SER A 57 3.80 9.17 3.27
CA SER A 57 3.85 8.85 1.84
C SER A 57 2.84 9.62 0.99
N VAL A 58 1.95 10.43 1.57
CA VAL A 58 0.99 11.25 0.83
C VAL A 58 1.66 12.36 0.00
N PRO A 59 2.51 13.24 0.57
CA PRO A 59 3.24 14.25 -0.20
C PRO A 59 4.31 13.64 -1.12
N GLU A 60 4.69 14.37 -2.18
CA GLU A 60 5.69 13.91 -3.14
C GLU A 60 7.06 13.66 -2.49
N ASP A 61 7.49 14.53 -1.57
CA ASP A 61 8.78 14.39 -0.87
C ASP A 61 8.85 13.07 -0.09
N GLY A 62 7.81 12.73 0.67
CA GLY A 62 7.77 11.47 1.39
C GLY A 62 7.79 10.23 0.48
N LYS A 63 7.10 10.27 -0.66
CA LYS A 63 7.19 9.18 -1.67
C LYS A 63 8.62 8.98 -2.17
N ARG A 64 9.34 10.07 -2.41
CA ARG A 64 10.75 10.03 -2.83
C ARG A 64 11.62 9.45 -1.73
N GLN A 65 11.47 9.93 -0.49
CA GLN A 65 12.20 9.41 0.67
C GLN A 65 11.96 7.90 0.89
N VAL A 66 10.72 7.41 0.72
CA VAL A 66 10.41 5.97 0.83
C VAL A 66 11.15 5.15 -0.24
N CYS A 67 11.26 5.67 -1.47
CA CYS A 67 12.05 5.05 -2.53
C CYS A 67 13.54 5.05 -2.21
N ASP A 68 14.07 6.20 -1.80
CA ASP A 68 15.51 6.43 -1.62
C ASP A 68 16.07 5.67 -0.42
N GLN A 69 15.26 5.43 0.60
CA GLN A 69 15.66 4.75 1.84
C GLN A 69 15.48 3.23 1.80
N GLN A 70 15.31 2.64 0.62
CA GLN A 70 15.22 1.19 0.40
C GLN A 70 14.12 0.50 1.23
N LEU A 71 13.00 1.19 1.48
CA LEU A 71 11.89 0.63 2.25
C LEU A 71 10.96 -0.26 1.40
N LEU A 72 11.02 -0.14 0.07
CA LEU A 72 10.11 -0.86 -0.84
C LEU A 72 10.16 -2.39 -0.69
N PRO A 73 11.33 -3.06 -0.57
CA PRO A 73 11.37 -4.50 -0.34
C PRO A 73 10.69 -4.91 0.98
N VAL A 74 10.87 -4.11 2.04
CA VAL A 74 10.22 -4.35 3.34
C VAL A 74 8.70 -4.22 3.18
N LEU A 75 8.23 -3.15 2.56
CA LEU A 75 6.80 -2.92 2.33
C LEU A 75 6.17 -4.03 1.47
N VAL A 76 6.86 -4.51 0.43
CA VAL A 76 6.39 -5.63 -0.38
C VAL A 76 6.32 -6.91 0.45
N SER A 77 7.25 -7.16 1.36
CA SER A 77 7.17 -8.32 2.27
C SER A 77 6.00 -8.20 3.25
N LEU A 78 5.67 -7.00 3.71
CA LEU A 78 4.54 -6.76 4.62
C LEU A 78 3.17 -6.98 3.98
N LEU A 79 3.06 -6.94 2.65
CA LEU A 79 1.83 -7.35 1.95
C LEU A 79 1.47 -8.81 2.19
N GLN A 80 2.42 -9.64 2.62
CA GLN A 80 2.23 -11.05 2.92
C GLN A 80 2.22 -11.35 4.43
N ASP A 81 2.21 -10.32 5.28
CA ASP A 81 2.09 -10.50 6.73
C ASP A 81 0.70 -11.07 7.10
N GLU A 82 0.60 -11.78 8.21
CA GLU A 82 -0.67 -12.34 8.69
C GLU A 82 -1.62 -11.24 9.19
N ASP A 83 -1.06 -10.09 9.59
CA ASP A 83 -1.82 -8.96 10.08
C ASP A 83 -2.42 -8.09 8.97
N VAL A 84 -3.76 -8.06 8.92
CA VAL A 84 -4.53 -7.31 7.91
C VAL A 84 -4.28 -5.81 7.98
N GLU A 85 -4.11 -5.26 9.18
CA GLU A 85 -3.89 -3.82 9.35
C GLU A 85 -2.52 -3.42 8.80
N LEU A 86 -1.48 -4.19 9.11
CA LEU A 86 -0.15 -3.99 8.56
C LEU A 86 -0.12 -4.19 7.03
N GLN A 87 -0.80 -5.22 6.50
CA GLN A 87 -1.00 -5.40 5.05
C GLN A 87 -1.65 -4.16 4.41
N THR A 88 -2.70 -3.63 5.05
CA THR A 88 -3.48 -2.48 4.57
C THR A 88 -2.60 -1.23 4.53
N ASN A 89 -1.86 -0.95 5.60
CA ASN A 89 -0.97 0.20 5.68
C ASN A 89 0.15 0.10 4.64
N ALA A 90 0.77 -1.07 4.48
CA ALA A 90 1.80 -1.30 3.48
C ALA A 90 1.27 -1.13 2.05
N ALA A 91 0.08 -1.66 1.75
CA ALA A 91 -0.59 -1.47 0.47
C ALA A 91 -0.89 0.00 0.19
N GLY A 92 -1.32 0.76 1.21
CA GLY A 92 -1.55 2.20 1.08
C GLY A 92 -0.26 2.98 0.77
N VAL A 93 0.86 2.65 1.44
CA VAL A 93 2.16 3.27 1.15
C VAL A 93 2.57 2.99 -0.29
N ILE A 94 2.46 1.73 -0.73
CA ILE A 94 2.79 1.33 -2.11
C ILE A 94 1.89 2.04 -3.12
N MET A 95 0.59 2.12 -2.86
CA MET A 95 -0.38 2.84 -3.70
C MET A 95 0.03 4.31 -3.89
N ASN A 96 0.51 4.97 -2.82
CA ASN A 96 1.01 6.34 -2.92
C ASN A 96 2.32 6.42 -3.70
N VAL A 97 3.26 5.50 -3.48
CA VAL A 97 4.58 5.48 -4.13
C VAL A 97 4.49 5.27 -5.64
N VAL A 98 3.60 4.39 -6.12
CA VAL A 98 3.49 4.08 -7.56
C VAL A 98 2.96 5.24 -8.40
N ILE A 99 2.47 6.31 -7.77
CA ILE A 99 2.17 7.59 -8.43
C ILE A 99 3.46 8.20 -9.03
N LEU A 100 4.61 8.01 -8.37
CA LEU A 100 5.90 8.38 -8.95
C LEU A 100 6.29 7.40 -10.05
N THR A 101 6.73 7.91 -11.19
CA THR A 101 7.26 7.08 -12.28
C THR A 101 8.43 6.20 -11.80
N SER A 102 9.36 6.73 -11.01
CA SER A 102 10.47 5.94 -10.44
C SER A 102 9.96 4.86 -9.48
N GLY A 103 9.07 5.22 -8.54
CA GLY A 103 8.46 4.29 -7.60
C GLY A 103 7.73 3.15 -8.30
N LYS A 104 7.00 3.43 -9.38
CA LYS A 104 6.33 2.43 -10.23
C LYS A 104 7.29 1.39 -10.80
N HIS A 105 8.42 1.83 -11.35
CA HIS A 105 9.43 0.91 -11.91
C HIS A 105 10.05 0.05 -10.81
N LEU A 106 10.46 0.66 -9.69
CA LEU A 106 11.04 -0.07 -8.55
C LEU A 106 10.09 -1.13 -8.00
N ILE A 107 8.81 -0.80 -7.83
CA ILE A 107 7.79 -1.74 -7.34
C ILE A 107 7.55 -2.90 -8.33
N LEU A 108 7.59 -2.64 -9.64
CA LEU A 108 7.46 -3.69 -10.65
C LEU A 108 8.67 -4.65 -10.64
N GLU A 109 9.88 -4.14 -10.42
CA GLU A 109 11.11 -4.95 -10.29
C GLU A 109 11.05 -5.90 -9.09
N LEU A 110 10.37 -5.50 -8.01
CA LEU A 110 10.12 -6.32 -6.83
C LEU A 110 9.05 -7.40 -7.01
N LYS A 111 8.53 -7.59 -8.24
CA LYS A 111 7.53 -8.62 -8.58
C LYS A 111 6.29 -8.54 -7.68
N VAL A 112 5.78 -7.34 -7.42
CA VAL A 112 4.62 -7.14 -6.55
C VAL A 112 3.30 -7.68 -7.14
N LEU A 113 3.19 -7.80 -8.48
CA LEU A 113 1.91 -8.09 -9.15
C LEU A 113 1.25 -9.39 -8.69
N PRO A 114 1.94 -10.55 -8.64
CA PRO A 114 1.35 -11.79 -8.12
C PRO A 114 0.80 -11.64 -6.70
N ILE A 115 1.51 -10.90 -5.83
CA ILE A 115 1.11 -10.67 -4.43
C ILE A 115 -0.20 -9.89 -4.37
N LEU A 116 -0.30 -8.78 -5.12
CA LEU A 116 -1.53 -7.98 -5.16
C LEU A 116 -2.70 -8.76 -5.75
N LEU A 117 -2.46 -9.59 -6.78
CA LEU A 117 -3.48 -10.43 -7.40
C LEU A 117 -3.97 -11.53 -6.44
N GLU A 118 -3.07 -12.12 -5.66
CA GLU A 118 -3.42 -13.10 -4.62
C GLU A 118 -4.32 -12.47 -3.55
N LEU A 119 -3.95 -11.29 -3.03
CA LEU A 119 -4.79 -10.53 -2.09
C LEU A 119 -6.18 -10.20 -2.66
N LEU A 120 -6.26 -9.95 -3.98
CA LEU A 120 -7.53 -9.75 -4.68
C LEU A 120 -8.27 -11.04 -5.00
N SER A 121 -7.69 -12.22 -4.83
CA SER A 121 -8.33 -13.49 -5.16
C SER A 121 -9.14 -14.10 -4.01
N GLN A 122 -8.91 -13.63 -2.79
CA GLN A 122 -9.55 -14.12 -1.55
C GLN A 122 -11.08 -14.04 -1.57
N GLU A 123 -11.74 -15.00 -0.93
CA GLU A 123 -13.19 -15.14 -0.97
C GLU A 123 -13.93 -14.07 -0.15
N GLU A 124 -15.25 -13.99 -0.30
CA GLU A 124 -16.08 -12.97 0.34
C GLU A 124 -16.04 -12.98 1.87
N GLU A 125 -16.01 -14.16 2.47
CA GLU A 125 -15.99 -14.32 3.92
C GLU A 125 -14.65 -13.82 4.52
N GLU A 126 -13.53 -14.11 3.86
CA GLU A 126 -12.19 -13.64 4.23
C GLU A 126 -12.01 -12.12 4.02
N ARG A 127 -12.87 -11.53 3.18
CA ARG A 127 -12.83 -10.12 2.81
C ARG A 127 -13.43 -9.18 3.84
N ARG A 128 -14.20 -9.70 4.80
CA ARG A 128 -14.91 -8.85 5.76
C ARG A 128 -13.90 -8.06 6.59
N GLY A 129 -13.90 -6.73 6.43
CA GLY A 129 -12.91 -5.84 7.07
C GLY A 129 -11.66 -5.53 6.22
N ARG A 130 -11.49 -6.14 5.03
CA ARG A 130 -10.37 -5.91 4.10
C ARG A 130 -10.66 -4.91 2.99
N LYS A 131 -11.74 -4.12 3.10
CA LYS A 131 -12.18 -3.19 2.04
C LYS A 131 -11.06 -2.22 1.62
N ALA A 132 -10.42 -1.57 2.59
CA ALA A 132 -9.35 -0.60 2.32
C ALA A 132 -8.17 -1.26 1.59
N LEU A 133 -7.71 -2.43 2.05
CA LEU A 133 -6.66 -3.22 1.40
C LEU A 133 -6.98 -3.49 -0.07
N ILE A 134 -8.20 -3.93 -0.38
CA ILE A 134 -8.61 -4.25 -1.75
C ILE A 134 -8.65 -3.00 -2.63
N LEU A 135 -9.13 -1.89 -2.10
CA LEU A 135 -9.12 -0.62 -2.82
C LEU A 135 -7.69 -0.19 -3.15
N TYR A 136 -6.77 -0.24 -2.17
CA TYR A 136 -5.37 0.07 -2.39
C TYR A 136 -4.70 -0.87 -3.38
N CYS A 137 -4.98 -2.17 -3.32
CA CYS A 137 -4.48 -3.14 -4.30
C CYS A 137 -4.98 -2.80 -5.72
N LEU A 138 -6.29 -2.57 -5.91
CA LEU A 138 -6.85 -2.24 -7.22
C LEU A 138 -6.29 -0.92 -7.77
N GLN A 139 -6.20 0.13 -6.94
CA GLN A 139 -5.62 1.42 -7.33
C GLN A 139 -4.14 1.28 -7.70
N THR A 140 -3.39 0.47 -6.96
CA THR A 140 -2.00 0.15 -7.27
C THR A 140 -1.91 -0.55 -8.63
N LEU A 141 -2.72 -1.59 -8.87
CA LEU A 141 -2.73 -2.28 -10.16
C LEU A 141 -3.08 -1.36 -11.33
N ALA A 142 -4.06 -0.46 -11.15
CA ALA A 142 -4.40 0.54 -12.17
C ALA A 142 -3.20 1.43 -12.51
N SER A 143 -2.48 1.92 -11.51
CA SER A 143 -1.27 2.74 -11.74
C SER A 143 -0.14 1.93 -12.41
N LEU A 144 0.07 0.69 -11.99
CA LEU A 144 1.07 -0.21 -12.59
C LEU A 144 0.72 -0.59 -14.04
N ALA A 145 -0.56 -0.63 -14.41
CA ALA A 145 -1.01 -0.89 -15.78
C ALA A 145 -0.67 0.23 -16.77
N GLU A 146 -0.30 1.42 -16.30
CA GLU A 146 0.23 2.48 -17.16
C GLU A 146 1.61 2.11 -17.73
N ALA A 147 2.37 1.25 -17.04
CA ALA A 147 3.61 0.70 -17.56
C ALA A 147 3.33 -0.50 -18.49
N PRO A 148 4.01 -0.62 -19.65
CA PRO A 148 3.78 -1.73 -20.58
C PRO A 148 4.00 -3.12 -19.97
N SER A 149 5.01 -3.26 -19.10
CA SER A 149 5.31 -4.51 -18.39
C SER A 149 4.20 -4.92 -17.44
N GLY A 150 3.66 -3.97 -16.66
CA GLY A 150 2.53 -4.20 -15.76
C GLY A 150 1.24 -4.51 -16.51
N ARG A 151 0.93 -3.74 -17.57
CA ARG A 151 -0.25 -3.96 -18.43
C ARG A 151 -0.30 -5.38 -18.99
N ARG A 152 0.82 -5.88 -19.52
CA ARG A 152 0.90 -7.21 -20.12
C ARG A 152 0.43 -8.31 -19.15
N VAL A 153 0.90 -8.26 -17.90
CA VAL A 153 0.52 -9.23 -16.86
C VAL A 153 -0.96 -9.05 -16.49
N LEU A 154 -1.43 -7.81 -16.35
CA LEU A 154 -2.80 -7.53 -15.93
C LEU A 154 -3.85 -7.88 -16.99
N LEU A 155 -3.49 -7.85 -18.28
CA LEU A 155 -4.37 -8.33 -19.36
C LEU A 155 -4.67 -9.83 -19.23
N GLU A 156 -3.73 -10.63 -18.73
CA GLU A 156 -3.93 -12.06 -18.47
C GLU A 156 -4.86 -12.30 -17.26
N GLN A 157 -5.05 -11.28 -16.41
CA GLN A 157 -5.79 -11.34 -15.16
C GLN A 157 -7.14 -10.62 -15.22
N LEU A 158 -7.62 -10.27 -16.42
CA LEU A 158 -8.94 -9.66 -16.63
C LEU A 158 -10.09 -10.44 -15.97
N PRO A 159 -10.15 -11.79 -16.00
CA PRO A 159 -11.24 -12.53 -15.35
C PRO A 159 -11.35 -12.26 -13.85
N LEU A 160 -10.22 -12.06 -13.17
CA LEU A 160 -10.19 -11.72 -11.74
C LEU A 160 -10.72 -10.29 -11.51
N LEU A 161 -10.26 -9.33 -12.33
CA LEU A 161 -10.71 -7.94 -12.24
C LEU A 161 -12.20 -7.80 -12.59
N GLU A 162 -12.69 -8.53 -13.58
CA GLU A 162 -14.11 -8.60 -13.95
C GLU A 162 -14.96 -9.14 -12.80
N ARG A 163 -14.49 -10.17 -12.09
CA ARG A 163 -15.16 -10.65 -10.88
C ARG A 163 -15.28 -9.54 -9.84
N ARG A 164 -14.22 -8.76 -9.61
CA ARG A 164 -14.22 -7.61 -8.68
C ARG A 164 -15.07 -6.44 -9.16
N SER A 165 -15.28 -6.28 -10.46
CA SER A 165 -16.22 -5.28 -11.00
C SER A 165 -17.69 -5.57 -10.70
N ARG A 166 -17.99 -6.78 -10.19
CA ARG A 166 -19.33 -7.22 -9.78
C ARG A 166 -19.43 -7.42 -8.26
N ASP A 167 -18.50 -6.87 -7.50
CA ASP A 167 -18.52 -6.91 -6.03
C ASP A 167 -19.76 -6.19 -5.49
N GLN A 168 -20.26 -6.62 -4.33
CA GLN A 168 -21.42 -6.00 -3.67
C GLN A 168 -21.07 -4.59 -3.15
N ASP A 169 -19.81 -4.35 -2.82
CA ASP A 169 -19.33 -3.03 -2.42
C ASP A 169 -19.16 -2.10 -3.62
N GLN A 170 -19.89 -0.99 -3.62
CA GLN A 170 -19.92 -0.03 -4.72
C GLN A 170 -18.56 0.62 -5.00
N ASP A 171 -17.73 0.81 -3.97
CA ASP A 171 -16.42 1.42 -4.15
C ASP A 171 -15.45 0.42 -4.80
N ILE A 172 -15.45 -0.83 -4.34
CA ILE A 172 -14.65 -1.91 -4.97
C ILE A 172 -15.06 -2.07 -6.43
N GLN A 173 -16.37 -2.14 -6.70
CA GLN A 173 -16.90 -2.22 -8.05
C GLN A 173 -16.41 -1.06 -8.94
N ARG A 174 -16.52 0.19 -8.46
CA ARG A 174 -16.13 1.38 -9.24
C ARG A 174 -14.63 1.40 -9.54
N VAL A 175 -13.80 1.08 -8.55
CA VAL A 175 -12.34 1.06 -8.72
C VAL A 175 -11.91 -0.10 -9.62
N ALA A 176 -12.52 -1.28 -9.49
CA ALA A 176 -12.25 -2.42 -10.37
C ALA A 176 -12.61 -2.11 -11.83
N GLN A 177 -13.76 -1.48 -12.09
CA GLN A 177 -14.14 -1.03 -13.43
C GLN A 177 -13.14 -0.03 -14.01
N THR A 178 -12.68 0.92 -13.20
CA THR A 178 -11.64 1.88 -13.60
C THR A 178 -10.34 1.16 -13.93
N THR A 179 -9.94 0.20 -13.10
CA THR A 179 -8.74 -0.63 -13.31
C THR A 179 -8.81 -1.38 -14.64
N ILE A 180 -9.94 -2.05 -14.92
CA ILE A 180 -10.17 -2.74 -16.20
C ILE A 180 -10.02 -1.77 -17.37
N ARG A 181 -10.63 -0.58 -17.29
CA ARG A 181 -10.53 0.44 -18.36
C ARG A 181 -9.09 0.86 -18.62
N VAL A 182 -8.28 1.04 -17.56
CA VAL A 182 -6.86 1.41 -17.72
C VAL A 182 -6.07 0.26 -18.36
N VAL A 183 -6.30 -0.98 -17.89
CA VAL A 183 -5.61 -2.19 -18.39
C VAL A 183 -5.93 -2.46 -19.86
N THR A 184 -7.19 -2.35 -20.27
CA THR A 184 -7.64 -2.63 -21.64
C THR A 184 -7.49 -1.47 -22.61
N TRP A 185 -7.08 -0.28 -22.13
CA TRP A 185 -6.92 0.88 -22.99
C TRP A 185 -5.89 0.64 -24.10
N THR A 186 -6.22 1.08 -25.30
CA THR A 186 -5.34 1.10 -26.47
C THR A 186 -5.30 2.53 -27.04
N PRO A 187 -4.12 3.12 -27.31
CA PRO A 187 -4.00 4.46 -27.89
C PRO A 187 -4.69 4.63 -29.24
#